data_AF-A0A952GTG1-F1
#
_entry.id   AF-A0A952GTG1-F1
#
_cell.length_a   1.000
_cell.length_b   1.000
_cell.length_c   1.000
_cell.angle_alpha   90.00
_cell.angle_beta   90.00
_cell.angle_gamma   90.00
#
_symmetry.space_group_name_H-M   'P 1'
#
loop_
_entity.id
_entity.type
_entity.pdbx_description
1 polymer ?
#
loop_
_entity_poly.entity_id
_entity_poly.type
_entity_poly.pdbx_seq_one_letter_code
_entity_poly.pdbx_strand_id
1 'polypeptide(L)'
;MSLEAFKHSRKGERIAPILASEAELAKIEAKARAGRPAVEAIGARIASEVGSLSDQEKKLVGRWVKEVLVGRGWKPIKKGRVVAGNLFSRGTIYRKQADVVPSRASAAERVAAARAILAQSPHPIMSSEELIAERHQAFERGE
;
A
#
# COMPACT_ATOMS: atom_id res chain seq x y z
N MET A 1 17.17 -6.55 -24.83
CA MET A 1 17.76 -5.60 -23.87
C MET A 1 17.52 -6.08 -22.44
N SER A 2 18.56 -6.15 -21.63
CA SER A 2 18.47 -6.51 -20.20
C SER A 2 18.01 -5.31 -19.36
N LEU A 3 17.65 -5.55 -18.10
CA LEU A 3 17.24 -4.46 -17.20
C LEU A 3 18.41 -3.53 -16.88
N GLU A 4 19.59 -4.08 -16.59
CA GLU A 4 20.79 -3.26 -16.31
C GLU A 4 21.16 -2.40 -17.52
N ALA A 5 21.15 -2.97 -18.73
CA ALA A 5 21.38 -2.18 -19.95
C ALA A 5 20.33 -1.06 -20.14
N PHE A 6 19.09 -1.28 -19.72
CA PHE A 6 18.06 -0.25 -19.76
C PHE A 6 18.27 0.85 -18.71
N LYS A 7 18.69 0.51 -17.49
CA LYS A 7 19.00 1.49 -16.43
C LYS A 7 20.11 2.47 -16.88
N HIS A 8 21.09 1.97 -17.65
CA HIS A 8 22.16 2.77 -18.24
C HIS A 8 21.81 3.44 -19.58
N SER A 9 20.58 3.27 -20.08
CA SER A 9 20.14 3.98 -21.29
C SER A 9 19.73 5.41 -20.97
N ARG A 10 19.71 6.31 -21.96
CA ARG A 10 19.25 7.70 -21.82
C ARG A 10 17.85 7.82 -21.19
N LYS A 11 16.94 6.89 -21.49
CA LYS A 11 15.61 6.85 -20.86
C LYS A 11 15.68 6.32 -19.43
N GLY A 12 16.52 5.31 -19.17
CA GLY A 12 16.77 4.78 -17.84
C GLY A 12 17.33 5.83 -16.87
N GLU A 13 18.28 6.64 -17.32
CA GLU A 13 18.88 7.74 -16.56
C GLU A 13 17.84 8.79 -16.15
N ARG A 14 16.86 9.08 -17.03
CA ARG A 14 15.75 9.99 -16.70
C ARG A 14 14.73 9.40 -15.75
N ILE A 15 14.56 8.07 -15.77
CA ILE A 15 13.62 7.36 -14.88
C ILE A 15 14.24 7.08 -13.51
N ALA A 16 15.57 6.90 -13.43
CA ALA A 16 16.31 6.67 -12.19
C ALA A 16 15.96 7.64 -11.05
N PRO A 17 15.98 8.98 -11.24
CA PRO A 17 15.67 9.91 -10.16
C PRO A 17 14.22 9.82 -9.68
N ILE A 18 13.27 9.44 -10.55
CA ILE A 18 11.87 9.22 -10.17
C ILE A 18 11.77 8.03 -9.22
N LEU A 19 12.51 6.94 -9.50
CA LEU A 19 12.51 5.72 -8.69
C LEU A 19 13.44 5.77 -7.47
N ALA A 20 14.28 6.80 -7.36
CA ALA A 20 15.13 7.05 -6.20
C ALA A 20 14.55 8.10 -5.24
N SER A 21 13.61 8.93 -5.69
CA SER A 21 12.99 9.98 -4.87
C SER A 21 12.04 9.39 -3.82
N GLU A 22 12.28 9.70 -2.54
CA GLU A 22 11.38 9.30 -1.45
C GLU A 22 9.95 9.82 -1.63
N ALA A 23 9.79 11.02 -2.20
CA ALA A 23 8.47 11.59 -2.45
C ALA A 23 7.67 10.78 -3.48
N GLU A 24 8.34 10.31 -4.53
CA GLU A 24 7.70 9.45 -5.55
C GLU A 24 7.47 8.03 -5.01
N LEU A 25 8.41 7.50 -4.24
CA LEU A 25 8.26 6.19 -3.62
C LEU A 25 7.13 6.16 -2.60
N ALA A 26 6.93 7.24 -1.83
CA ALA A 26 5.78 7.38 -0.94
C ALA A 26 4.45 7.32 -1.71
N LYS A 27 4.36 7.93 -2.90
CA LYS A 27 3.17 7.85 -3.77
C LYS A 27 2.96 6.43 -4.31
N ILE A 28 4.03 5.78 -4.74
CA ILE A 28 3.99 4.38 -5.22
C ILE A 28 3.47 3.47 -4.11
N GLU A 29 4.02 3.60 -2.89
CA GLU A 29 3.58 2.84 -1.74
C GLU A 29 2.13 3.13 -1.35
N ALA A 30 1.69 4.39 -1.40
CA ALA A 30 0.30 4.74 -1.13
C ALA A 30 -0.66 4.03 -2.10
N LYS A 31 -0.32 3.94 -3.39
CA LYS A 31 -1.11 3.16 -4.37
C LYS A 31 -1.09 1.67 -4.03
N ALA A 32 0.06 1.13 -3.64
CA ALA A 32 0.17 -0.27 -3.24
C ALA A 32 -0.71 -0.59 -2.00
N ARG A 33 -0.71 0.27 -0.97
CA ARG A 33 -1.59 0.14 0.22
C ARG A 33 -3.06 0.13 -0.17
N ALA A 34 -3.44 0.99 -1.11
CA ALA A 34 -4.81 1.05 -1.64
C ALA A 34 -5.17 -0.13 -2.57
N GLY A 35 -4.30 -1.14 -2.71
CA GLY A 35 -4.54 -2.30 -3.58
C GLY A 35 -4.52 -1.96 -5.07
N ARG A 36 -3.91 -0.83 -5.45
CA ARG A 36 -3.81 -0.35 -6.83
C ARG A 36 -2.43 -0.64 -7.42
N PRO A 37 -2.31 -0.67 -8.77
CA PRO A 37 -1.02 -0.89 -9.40
C PRO A 37 0.00 0.21 -9.04
N ALA A 38 1.17 -0.19 -8.57
CA ALA A 38 2.25 0.72 -8.14
C ALA A 38 2.69 1.70 -9.25
N VAL A 39 2.81 1.20 -10.48
CA VAL A 39 3.24 1.97 -11.66
C VAL A 39 2.29 3.12 -12.01
N GLU A 40 1.04 3.09 -11.51
CA GLU A 40 0.08 4.16 -11.76
C GLU A 40 0.56 5.50 -11.18
N ALA A 41 1.25 5.48 -10.04
CA ALA A 41 1.72 6.68 -9.35
C ALA A 41 2.71 7.51 -10.19
N ILE A 42 3.55 6.83 -10.97
CA ILE A 42 4.69 7.43 -11.68
C ILE A 42 4.49 7.50 -13.19
N GLY A 43 3.46 6.85 -13.74
CA GLY A 43 3.31 6.74 -15.19
C GLY A 43 3.16 8.07 -15.92
N ALA A 44 2.45 9.04 -15.33
CA ALA A 44 2.36 10.40 -15.87
C ALA A 44 3.70 11.14 -15.81
N ARG A 45 4.45 11.00 -14.70
CA ARG A 45 5.76 11.63 -14.56
C ARG A 45 6.77 11.05 -15.54
N ILE A 46 6.82 9.73 -15.67
CA ILE A 46 7.68 9.07 -16.66
C ILE A 46 7.32 9.54 -18.07
N ALA A 47 6.03 9.58 -18.43
CA ALA A 47 5.61 10.06 -19.74
C ALA A 47 6.05 11.50 -20.01
N SER A 48 6.04 12.37 -19.00
CA SER A 48 6.54 13.74 -19.12
C SER A 48 8.06 13.84 -19.38
N GLU A 49 8.85 12.89 -18.85
CA GLU A 49 10.32 12.94 -18.93
C GLU A 49 10.88 12.25 -20.18
N VAL A 50 10.25 11.14 -20.60
CA VAL A 50 10.75 10.30 -21.71
C VAL A 50 9.79 10.20 -22.88
N GLY A 51 8.61 10.84 -22.79
CA GLY A 51 7.57 10.75 -23.80
C GLY A 51 6.94 9.36 -23.83
N SER A 52 7.28 8.58 -24.86
CA SER A 52 6.74 7.24 -25.07
C SER A 52 7.75 6.14 -24.74
N LEU A 53 7.24 5.07 -24.13
CA LEU A 53 7.95 3.81 -23.96
C LEU A 53 7.35 2.75 -24.88
N SER A 54 8.21 1.93 -25.49
CA SER A 54 7.82 0.67 -26.13
C SER A 54 7.30 -0.32 -25.08
N ASP A 55 6.53 -1.32 -25.51
CA ASP A 55 6.02 -2.34 -24.59
C ASP A 55 7.13 -3.11 -23.86
N GLN A 56 8.29 -3.28 -24.52
CA GLN A 56 9.44 -3.91 -23.89
C GLN A 56 10.04 -3.01 -22.80
N GLU A 57 10.21 -1.72 -23.05
CA GLU A 57 10.68 -0.77 -22.04
C GLU A 57 9.70 -0.65 -20.87
N LYS A 58 8.38 -0.66 -21.13
CA LYS A 58 7.36 -0.68 -20.08
C LYS A 58 7.48 -1.89 -19.17
N LYS A 59 7.75 -3.08 -19.72
CA LYS A 59 8.03 -4.29 -18.93
C LYS A 59 9.28 -4.14 -18.06
N LEU A 60 10.34 -3.52 -18.59
CA LEU A 60 11.57 -3.27 -17.86
C LEU A 60 11.36 -2.26 -16.71
N VAL A 61 10.62 -1.18 -16.94
CA VAL A 61 10.22 -0.24 -15.87
C VAL A 61 9.40 -0.95 -14.80
N GLY A 62 8.42 -1.77 -15.18
CA GLY A 62 7.65 -2.56 -14.22
C GLY A 62 8.52 -3.53 -13.40
N ARG A 63 9.57 -4.10 -14.01
CA ARG A 63 10.55 -4.93 -13.31
C ARG A 63 11.41 -4.10 -12.35
N TRP A 64 11.83 -2.91 -12.76
CA TRP A 64 12.58 -1.99 -11.90
C TRP A 64 11.77 -1.55 -10.66
N VAL A 65 10.51 -1.17 -10.86
CA VAL A 65 9.58 -0.84 -9.76
C VAL A 65 9.44 -2.03 -8.81
N LYS A 66 9.39 -3.27 -9.33
CA LYS A 66 9.40 -4.47 -8.51
C LYS A 66 10.68 -4.59 -7.68
N GLU A 67 11.85 -4.38 -8.25
CA GLU A 67 13.14 -4.46 -7.52
C GLU A 67 13.17 -3.45 -6.36
N VAL A 68 12.78 -2.20 -6.62
CA VAL A 68 12.74 -1.14 -5.61
C VAL A 68 11.76 -1.47 -4.47
N LEU A 69 10.54 -1.89 -4.82
CA LEU A 69 9.52 -2.21 -3.81
C LEU A 69 9.85 -3.49 -3.02
N VAL A 70 10.40 -4.52 -3.66
CA VAL A 70 10.83 -5.74 -2.97
C VAL A 70 11.96 -5.42 -1.98
N GLY A 71 12.93 -4.58 -2.35
CA GLY A 71 13.97 -4.10 -1.44
C GLY A 71 13.40 -3.35 -0.22
N ARG A 72 12.21 -2.77 -0.34
CA ARG A 72 11.48 -2.07 0.74
C ARG A 72 10.48 -2.96 1.49
N GLY A 73 10.54 -4.28 1.30
CA GLY A 73 9.69 -5.22 2.02
C GLY A 73 8.26 -5.37 1.47
N TRP A 74 8.02 -4.97 0.22
CA TRP A 74 6.75 -5.22 -0.46
C TRP A 74 6.77 -6.53 -1.23
N LYS A 75 5.67 -7.28 -1.20
CA LYS A 75 5.49 -8.50 -2.00
C LYS A 75 4.50 -8.28 -3.14
N PRO A 76 4.84 -8.66 -4.38
CA PRO A 76 3.90 -8.63 -5.48
C PRO A 76 2.83 -9.71 -5.26
N ILE A 77 1.56 -9.37 -5.45
CA ILE A 77 0.44 -10.31 -5.27
C ILE A 77 -0.18 -10.70 -6.61
N LYS A 78 -0.66 -9.69 -7.34
CA LYS A 78 -1.42 -9.89 -8.59
C LYS A 78 -1.21 -8.72 -9.54
N LYS A 79 -1.63 -8.90 -10.78
CA LYS A 79 -1.67 -7.81 -11.77
C LYS A 79 -3.04 -7.14 -11.74
N GLY A 80 -3.06 -5.82 -11.92
CA GLY A 80 -4.26 -5.01 -12.02
C GLY A 80 -4.23 -4.13 -13.27
N ARG A 81 -5.41 -3.69 -13.70
CA ARG A 81 -5.55 -2.66 -14.74
C ARG A 81 -5.24 -1.30 -14.13
N VAL A 82 -4.51 -0.49 -14.89
CA VAL A 82 -4.22 0.91 -14.53
C VAL A 82 -5.31 1.80 -15.12
N VAL A 83 -5.58 2.95 -14.50
CA VAL A 83 -6.52 3.95 -15.02
C VAL A 83 -6.20 4.34 -16.47
N ALA A 84 -7.24 4.56 -17.28
CA ALA A 84 -7.12 4.99 -18.67
C ALA A 84 -6.38 6.33 -18.78
N GLY A 85 -5.60 6.53 -19.85
CA GLY A 85 -4.75 7.71 -20.02
C GLY A 85 -3.39 7.63 -19.33
N ASN A 86 -3.09 6.52 -18.63
CA ASN A 86 -1.77 6.27 -18.08
C ASN A 86 -0.83 5.61 -19.12
N LEU A 87 0.48 5.79 -18.95
CA LEU A 87 1.51 5.20 -19.80
C LEU A 87 1.45 3.66 -19.83
N PHE A 88 1.00 3.08 -18.71
CA PHE A 88 0.85 1.64 -18.52
C PHE A 88 -0.62 1.24 -18.62
N SER A 89 -0.90 0.12 -19.30
CA SER A 89 -2.24 -0.48 -19.34
C SER A 89 -2.50 -1.41 -18.16
N ARG A 90 -1.44 -2.06 -17.66
CA ARG A 90 -1.47 -3.00 -16.53
C ARG A 90 -0.23 -2.79 -15.66
N GLY A 91 -0.37 -3.09 -14.38
CA GLY A 91 0.73 -3.05 -13.42
C GLY A 91 0.57 -4.06 -12.29
N THR A 92 1.61 -4.20 -11.48
CA THR A 92 1.61 -5.11 -10.33
C THR A 92 1.05 -4.41 -9.10
N ILE A 93 0.19 -5.11 -8.38
CA ILE A 93 -0.34 -4.73 -7.06
C ILE A 93 0.50 -5.45 -6.00
N TYR A 94 0.87 -4.72 -4.95
CA TYR A 94 1.75 -5.20 -3.90
C TYR A 94 1.04 -5.17 -2.54
N ARG A 95 1.54 -5.95 -1.59
CA ARG A 95 1.18 -5.89 -0.16
C ARG A 95 2.46 -5.83 0.67
N LYS A 96 2.44 -5.04 1.73
CA LYS A 96 3.59 -4.92 2.63
C LYS A 96 3.73 -6.22 3.44
N GLN A 97 4.97 -6.71 3.62
CA GLN A 97 5.19 -7.92 4.42
C GLN A 97 4.74 -7.75 5.87
N ALA A 98 4.85 -6.54 6.44
CA ALA A 98 4.38 -6.25 7.79
C ALA A 98 2.84 -6.30 7.92
N ASP A 99 2.08 -6.09 6.84
CA ASP A 99 0.62 -6.29 6.82
C ASP A 99 0.24 -7.78 6.72
N VAL A 100 1.19 -8.64 6.40
CA VAL A 100 1.04 -10.07 6.66
C VAL A 100 1.36 -10.25 8.13
N VAL A 101 0.39 -9.92 8.99
CA VAL A 101 0.38 -10.50 10.34
C VAL A 101 0.52 -12.00 10.11
N PRO A 102 1.63 -12.65 10.53
CA PRO A 102 1.63 -14.09 10.54
C PRO A 102 0.51 -14.44 11.50
N SER A 103 -0.60 -14.98 11.00
CA SER A 103 -1.60 -15.65 11.83
C SER A 103 -0.97 -16.93 12.38
N ARG A 104 0.03 -16.76 13.25
CA ARG A 104 0.52 -17.75 14.20
C ARG A 104 -0.10 -17.52 15.58
N ALA A 105 -0.75 -16.38 15.81
CA ALA A 105 -1.60 -16.21 16.97
C ALA A 105 -2.82 -17.14 16.84
N SER A 106 -2.89 -18.12 17.73
CA SER A 106 -4.10 -18.91 17.97
C SER A 106 -5.30 -18.00 18.24
N ALA A 107 -6.53 -18.52 18.09
CA ALA A 107 -7.72 -17.75 18.44
C ALA A 107 -7.66 -17.23 19.88
N ALA A 108 -7.03 -17.99 20.79
CA ALA A 108 -6.82 -17.61 22.18
C ALA A 108 -5.93 -16.36 22.34
N GLU A 109 -4.83 -16.26 21.60
CA GLU A 109 -3.93 -15.10 21.67
C GLU A 109 -4.59 -13.83 21.11
N ARG A 110 -5.44 -13.97 20.08
CA ARG A 110 -6.23 -12.85 19.57
C ARG A 110 -7.25 -12.36 20.59
N VAL A 111 -7.92 -13.28 21.28
CA VAL A 111 -8.88 -12.95 22.34
C VAL A 111 -8.16 -12.33 23.54
N ALA A 112 -6.97 -12.82 23.91
CA ALA A 112 -6.17 -12.26 24.99
C ALA A 112 -5.67 -10.84 24.67
N ALA A 113 -5.18 -10.60 23.45
CA ALA A 113 -4.76 -9.28 23.00
C ALA A 113 -5.94 -8.28 22.95
N ALA A 114 -7.11 -8.71 22.44
CA ALA A 114 -8.32 -7.91 22.46
C ALA A 114 -8.76 -7.57 23.90
N ARG A 115 -8.70 -8.53 24.83
CA ARG A 115 -8.97 -8.30 26.25
C ARG A 115 -7.97 -7.34 26.90
N ALA A 116 -6.69 -7.41 26.55
CA ALA A 116 -5.66 -6.51 27.08
C ALA A 116 -5.84 -5.05 26.61
N ILE A 117 -6.30 -4.84 25.38
CA ILE A 117 -6.65 -3.52 24.85
C ILE A 117 -7.90 -2.98 25.57
N LEU A 118 -8.92 -3.83 25.74
CA LEU A 118 -10.14 -3.46 26.46
C LEU A 118 -9.88 -3.15 27.94
N ALA A 119 -8.95 -3.86 28.59
CA ALA A 119 -8.56 -3.59 29.98
C ALA A 119 -7.83 -2.25 30.18
N GLN A 120 -7.27 -1.69 29.11
CA GLN A 120 -6.63 -0.36 29.13
C GLN A 120 -7.60 0.76 28.75
N SER A 121 -8.86 0.44 28.46
CA SER A 121 -9.85 1.46 28.13
C SER A 121 -10.27 2.23 29.38
N PRO A 122 -10.38 3.58 29.31
CA PRO A 122 -10.71 4.43 30.46
C PRO A 122 -12.18 4.32 30.90
N HIS A 123 -13.00 3.57 30.16
CA HIS A 123 -14.39 3.31 30.51
C HIS A 123 -14.58 1.81 30.79
N PRO A 124 -15.34 1.45 31.83
CA PRO A 124 -15.68 0.05 32.07
C PRO A 124 -16.38 -0.53 30.85
N ILE A 125 -16.09 -1.79 30.52
CA ILE A 125 -16.78 -2.51 29.45
C ILE A 125 -18.20 -2.78 29.93
N MET A 126 -19.13 -1.87 29.62
CA MET A 126 -20.54 -2.03 29.92
C MET A 126 -21.18 -2.88 28.83
N SER A 127 -22.01 -3.83 29.23
CA SER A 127 -22.89 -4.55 28.32
C SER A 127 -23.88 -3.58 27.66
N SER A 128 -24.44 -3.96 26.51
CA SER A 128 -25.44 -3.12 25.85
C SER A 128 -26.64 -2.80 26.75
N GLU A 129 -27.01 -3.70 27.66
CA GLU A 129 -28.10 -3.48 28.62
C GLU A 129 -27.70 -2.45 29.69
N GLU A 130 -26.48 -2.52 30.22
CA GLU A 130 -25.96 -1.54 31.19
C GLU A 130 -25.82 -0.15 30.56
N LEU A 131 -25.43 -0.07 29.29
CA LEU A 131 -25.28 1.20 28.56
C LEU A 131 -26.64 1.86 28.26
N ILE A 132 -27.67 1.04 28.02
CA ILE A 132 -29.06 1.51 27.88
C ILE A 132 -29.58 1.99 29.24
N ALA A 133 -29.35 1.24 30.32
CA ALA A 133 -29.77 1.61 31.67
C ALA A 133 -29.11 2.91 32.17
N GLU A 134 -27.80 3.06 31.95
CA GLU A 134 -27.07 4.28 32.30
C GLU A 134 -27.58 5.49 31.52
N ARG A 135 -27.83 5.33 30.21
CA ARG A 135 -28.41 6.39 29.38
C ARG A 135 -29.81 6.80 29.84
N HIS A 136 -30.65 5.84 30.25
CA HIS A 136 -31.96 6.14 30.82
C HIS A 136 -31.84 6.91 32.14
N GLN A 137 -30.94 6.49 33.04
CA GLN A 137 -30.70 7.18 34.30
C GLN A 137 -30.07 8.58 34.14
N ALA A 138 -29.25 8.80 33.11
CA ALA A 138 -28.71 10.12 32.80
C ALA A 138 -29.82 11.05 32.28
N PHE A 139 -30.70 10.52 31.42
CA PHE A 139 -31.84 11.26 30.89
C PHE A 139 -32.85 11.66 31.99
N GLU A 140 -33.07 10.81 32.98
CA GLU A 140 -33.91 11.10 34.15
C GLU A 140 -33.26 12.11 35.12
N ARG A 141 -31.92 12.23 35.12
CA ARG A 141 -31.18 13.19 35.96
C ARG A 141 -31.01 14.58 35.33
N GLY A 142 -31.45 14.78 34.08
CA GLY A 142 -31.51 16.10 33.46
C GLY A 142 -30.17 16.75 33.13
N GLU A 143 -29.15 15.94 32.80
CA GLU A 143 -27.88 16.41 32.20
C GLU A 143 -27.93 16.44 30.67
#